data_AF-A0A377ZT73-F1
#
_entry.id   AF-A0A377ZT73-F1
#
_cell.length_a   1.000
_cell.length_b   1.000
_cell.length_c   1.000
_cell.angle_alpha   90.00
_cell.angle_beta   90.00
_cell.angle_gamma   90.00
#
_symmetry.space_group_name_H-M   'P 1'
#
loop_
_entity.id
_entity.type
_entity.pdbx_description
1 polymer ?
#
loop_
_entity_poly.entity_id
_entity_poly.type
_entity_poly.pdbx_seq_one_letter_code
_entity_poly.pdbx_strand_id
1 'polypeptide(L)'
;MSILQNLVAASQLDESVLQQQARSRQAQWQSWLAPISDAQPTGDDPGYDDDFQRIRDEVNKISGVDTELICQLAEKLLTQTCKDLRVITFYVWARLQRDGETGLAEGVTLLVAMLERFGAMLHPQRERSCKSALEWLGSRRMSDSLSLYPEVDMTTMQVIIGALLLAEATFSGLAEASRPDLSGLYQILENRLVQSGGAHSLVPQTSREEHDLLPQHTDTAPVMHTVTSGRDLLDQAKVLAKYLRECPGGWLAGNHLMKSVRWDTLTELPPLDASGRTRLLPPKPESKAHP
;
A
#
# COMPACT_ATOMS: atom_id res chain seq x y z
N MET A 1 6.70 12.56 18.57
CA MET A 1 6.09 11.22 18.41
C MET A 1 6.90 10.47 17.37
N SER A 2 7.08 9.16 17.50
CA SER A 2 7.70 8.38 16.43
C SER A 2 6.77 8.33 15.21
N ILE A 3 7.32 8.14 14.01
CA ILE A 3 6.55 8.11 12.75
C ILE A 3 5.50 6.98 12.79
N LEU A 4 5.83 5.86 13.43
CA LEU A 4 4.88 4.78 13.66
C LEU A 4 3.70 5.20 14.55
N GLN A 5 3.90 6.08 15.53
CA GLN A 5 2.80 6.59 16.36
C GLN A 5 1.86 7.51 15.56
N ASN A 6 2.36 8.23 14.56
CA ASN A 6 1.50 8.96 13.63
C ASN A 6 0.64 8.01 12.79
N LEU A 7 1.22 6.89 12.32
CA LEU A 7 0.48 5.84 11.62
C LEU A 7 -0.61 5.23 12.51
N VAL A 8 -0.31 4.92 13.78
CA VAL A 8 -1.30 4.43 14.75
C VAL A 8 -2.43 5.43 14.92
N ALA A 9 -2.13 6.71 15.15
CA ALA A 9 -3.14 7.75 15.28
C ALA A 9 -4.03 7.85 14.03
N ALA A 10 -3.43 7.75 12.84
CA ALA A 10 -4.15 7.81 11.58
C ALA A 10 -4.94 6.52 11.26
N SER A 11 -4.71 5.42 11.96
CA SER A 11 -5.47 4.17 11.80
C SER A 11 -6.87 4.23 12.43
N GLN A 12 -7.12 5.20 13.32
CA GLN A 12 -8.34 5.36 14.12
C GLN A 12 -8.68 4.16 15.04
N LEU A 13 -7.73 3.26 15.28
CA LEU A 13 -7.86 2.15 16.22
C LEU A 13 -6.83 2.26 17.34
N ASP A 14 -7.18 1.70 18.49
CA ASP A 14 -6.25 1.56 19.61
C ASP A 14 -5.10 0.60 19.26
N GLU A 15 -3.92 0.89 19.79
CA GLU A 15 -2.70 0.09 19.57
C GLU A 15 -2.92 -1.41 19.89
N SER A 16 -3.64 -1.70 20.98
CA SER A 16 -3.94 -3.08 21.41
C SER A 16 -4.83 -3.82 20.40
N VAL A 17 -5.78 -3.12 19.76
CA VAL A 17 -6.68 -3.69 18.74
C VAL A 17 -5.88 -4.00 17.47
N LEU A 18 -5.02 -3.09 17.04
CA LEU A 18 -4.13 -3.29 15.88
C LEU A 18 -3.22 -4.51 16.08
N GLN A 19 -2.57 -4.61 17.25
CA GLN A 19 -1.73 -5.75 17.60
C GLN A 19 -2.53 -7.06 17.63
N GLN A 20 -3.74 -7.06 18.22
CA GLN A 20 -4.59 -8.25 18.27
C GLN A 20 -5.04 -8.70 16.87
N GLN A 21 -5.40 -7.77 15.98
CA GLN A 21 -5.74 -8.07 14.59
C GLN A 21 -4.56 -8.67 13.82
N ALA A 22 -3.35 -8.14 14.00
CA ALA A 22 -2.15 -8.70 13.38
C ALA A 22 -1.85 -10.11 13.91
N ARG A 23 -1.94 -10.33 15.24
CA ARG A 23 -1.75 -11.65 15.87
C ARG A 23 -2.75 -12.69 15.37
N SER A 24 -4.03 -12.35 15.23
CA SER A 24 -5.05 -13.31 14.77
C SER A 24 -4.76 -13.79 13.35
N ARG A 25 -4.20 -12.91 12.49
CA ARG A 25 -3.78 -13.25 11.13
C ARG A 25 -2.52 -14.12 11.07
N GLN A 26 -1.73 -14.21 12.14
CA GLN A 26 -0.58 -15.13 12.18
C GLN A 26 -1.02 -16.61 12.10
N ALA A 27 -2.26 -16.93 12.48
CA ALA A 27 -2.79 -18.29 12.48
C ALA A 27 -2.80 -18.94 11.08
N GLN A 28 -2.88 -18.15 10.00
CA GLN A 28 -2.84 -18.69 8.63
C GLN A 28 -1.44 -19.18 8.22
N TRP A 29 -0.40 -18.81 8.97
CA TRP A 29 1.00 -19.08 8.64
C TRP A 29 1.60 -20.28 9.38
N GLN A 30 0.78 -21.12 10.02
CA GLN A 30 1.29 -22.21 10.87
C GLN A 30 2.23 -23.18 10.14
N SER A 31 1.98 -23.47 8.86
CA SER A 31 2.87 -24.30 8.04
C SER A 31 4.24 -23.66 7.84
N TRP A 32 4.30 -22.33 7.69
CA TRP A 32 5.54 -21.56 7.56
C TRP A 32 6.27 -21.37 8.88
N LEU A 33 5.57 -21.50 9.99
CA LEU A 33 6.11 -21.32 11.33
C LEU A 33 6.49 -22.63 12.01
N ALA A 34 6.24 -23.79 11.40
CA ALA A 34 6.75 -25.06 11.91
C ALA A 34 8.30 -25.03 11.98
N PRO A 35 8.91 -25.49 13.08
CA PRO A 35 10.37 -25.67 13.17
C PRO A 35 10.86 -26.57 12.03
N ILE A 36 12.06 -26.30 11.49
CA ILE A 36 12.66 -27.14 10.44
C ILE A 36 12.95 -28.54 10.98
N SER A 37 13.46 -28.63 12.22
CA SER A 37 13.63 -29.89 12.95
C SER A 37 13.63 -29.62 14.46
N ASP A 38 13.47 -30.69 15.26
CA ASP A 38 13.54 -30.58 16.73
C ASP A 38 14.93 -30.14 17.21
N ALA A 39 15.99 -30.58 16.54
CA ALA A 39 17.38 -30.26 16.89
C ALA A 39 17.81 -28.87 16.40
N GLN A 40 17.28 -28.42 15.26
CA GLN A 40 17.59 -27.13 14.64
C GLN A 40 16.29 -26.47 14.16
N PRO A 41 15.57 -25.77 15.04
CA PRO A 41 14.27 -25.16 14.71
C PRO A 41 14.31 -24.18 13.55
N THR A 42 15.44 -23.50 13.34
CA THR A 42 15.64 -22.52 12.28
C THR A 42 16.48 -23.02 11.10
N GLY A 43 16.84 -24.31 11.10
CA GLY A 43 17.67 -24.93 10.07
C GLY A 43 19.06 -24.28 9.92
N ASP A 44 19.65 -24.43 8.73
CA ASP A 44 20.98 -23.91 8.41
C ASP A 44 20.94 -22.51 7.78
N ASP A 45 22.05 -21.77 7.84
CA ASP A 45 22.18 -20.48 7.14
C ASP A 45 22.16 -20.74 5.62
N PRO A 46 21.21 -20.16 4.86
CA PRO A 46 21.07 -20.41 3.43
C PRO A 46 22.13 -19.69 2.58
N GLY A 47 23.18 -19.10 3.18
CA GLY A 47 24.16 -18.25 2.50
C GLY A 47 24.86 -18.88 1.29
N TYR A 48 24.95 -20.21 1.21
CA TYR A 48 25.47 -20.98 0.07
C TYR A 48 24.41 -21.84 -0.64
N ASP A 49 23.15 -21.74 -0.25
CA ASP A 49 22.04 -22.46 -0.87
C ASP A 49 21.75 -21.88 -2.28
N ASP A 50 21.57 -22.77 -3.26
CA ASP A 50 21.34 -22.39 -4.65
C ASP A 50 20.04 -21.60 -4.85
N ASP A 51 18.97 -21.98 -4.14
CA ASP A 51 17.69 -21.27 -4.22
C ASP A 51 17.81 -19.88 -3.60
N PHE A 52 18.60 -19.74 -2.53
CA PHE A 52 18.88 -18.42 -1.95
C PHE A 52 19.71 -17.54 -2.88
N GLN A 53 20.75 -18.07 -3.53
CA GLN A 53 21.50 -17.30 -4.53
C GLN A 53 20.59 -16.87 -5.68
N ARG A 54 19.71 -17.76 -6.15
CA ARG A 54 18.77 -17.46 -7.21
C ARG A 54 17.77 -16.38 -6.83
N ILE A 55 17.24 -16.38 -5.60
CA ILE A 55 16.42 -15.27 -5.08
C ILE A 55 17.22 -13.96 -5.11
N ARG A 56 18.48 -13.98 -4.65
CA ARG A 56 19.33 -12.77 -4.64
C ARG A 56 19.57 -12.23 -6.04
N ASP A 57 19.80 -13.10 -7.01
CA ASP A 57 19.99 -12.70 -8.41
C ASP A 57 18.71 -12.05 -8.96
N GLU A 58 17.54 -12.66 -8.74
CA GLU A 58 16.25 -12.10 -9.14
C GLU A 58 15.99 -10.75 -8.48
N VAL A 59 16.15 -10.66 -7.16
CA VAL A 59 15.96 -9.41 -6.42
C VAL A 59 16.88 -8.33 -6.96
N ASN A 60 18.11 -8.64 -7.38
CA ASN A 60 19.07 -7.65 -7.87
C ASN A 60 18.84 -7.17 -9.31
N LYS A 61 17.93 -7.77 -10.07
CA LYS A 61 17.61 -7.29 -11.42
C LYS A 61 17.04 -5.87 -11.41
N ILE A 62 17.30 -5.16 -12.51
CA ILE A 62 16.78 -3.80 -12.76
C ILE A 62 15.37 -3.90 -13.37
N SER A 63 15.12 -4.88 -14.21
CA SER A 63 13.84 -5.15 -14.86
C SER A 63 13.66 -6.64 -15.12
N GLY A 64 12.41 -7.06 -15.40
CA GLY A 64 12.11 -8.47 -15.64
C GLY A 64 12.37 -9.37 -14.43
N VAL A 65 12.12 -8.86 -13.23
CA VAL A 65 12.18 -9.64 -11.99
C VAL A 65 11.06 -10.68 -12.02
N ASP A 66 11.41 -11.94 -11.77
CA ASP A 66 10.42 -13.00 -11.59
C ASP A 66 10.03 -13.09 -10.11
N THR A 67 8.98 -12.34 -9.74
CA THR A 67 8.48 -12.29 -8.36
C THR A 67 7.77 -13.58 -7.95
N GLU A 68 7.22 -14.33 -8.91
CA GLU A 68 6.60 -15.63 -8.65
C GLU A 68 7.67 -16.65 -8.25
N LEU A 69 8.78 -16.69 -8.98
CA LEU A 69 9.94 -17.50 -8.62
C LEU A 69 10.47 -17.14 -7.23
N ILE A 70 10.61 -15.84 -6.90
CA ILE A 70 11.03 -15.44 -5.56
C ILE A 70 10.06 -15.99 -4.50
N CYS A 71 8.75 -15.89 -4.70
CA CYS A 71 7.76 -16.42 -3.77
C CYS A 71 7.88 -17.94 -3.60
N GLN A 72 7.99 -18.69 -4.69
CA GLN A 72 8.12 -20.15 -4.67
C GLN A 72 9.39 -20.62 -3.95
N LEU A 73 10.53 -19.99 -4.26
CA LEU A 73 11.81 -20.34 -3.64
C LEU A 73 11.86 -19.93 -2.17
N ALA A 74 11.31 -18.76 -1.83
CA ALA A 74 11.24 -18.33 -0.44
C ALA A 74 10.33 -19.24 0.39
N GLU A 75 9.20 -19.70 -0.15
CA GLU A 75 8.37 -20.72 0.51
C GLU A 75 9.13 -22.00 0.77
N LYS A 76 9.78 -22.54 -0.25
CA LYS A 76 10.59 -23.75 -0.12
C LYS A 76 11.66 -23.59 0.96
N LEU A 77 12.44 -22.52 0.89
CA LEU A 77 13.48 -22.23 1.88
C LEU A 77 12.92 -22.08 3.29
N LEU A 78 11.87 -21.26 3.46
CA LEU A 78 11.31 -20.94 4.78
C LEU A 78 10.55 -22.09 5.40
N THR A 79 10.06 -23.05 4.63
CA THR A 79 9.33 -24.22 5.14
C THR A 79 10.20 -25.46 5.29
N GLN A 80 11.29 -25.60 4.53
CA GLN A 80 12.06 -26.85 4.44
C GLN A 80 13.53 -26.72 4.81
N THR A 81 14.14 -25.54 4.63
CA THR A 81 15.60 -25.38 4.76
C THR A 81 16.01 -24.55 5.96
N CYS A 82 15.40 -23.37 6.14
CA CYS A 82 15.88 -22.37 7.09
C CYS A 82 14.77 -21.42 7.56
N LYS A 83 15.03 -20.66 8.63
CA LYS A 83 14.23 -19.48 9.02
C LYS A 83 15.15 -18.26 8.94
N ASP A 84 15.11 -17.56 7.82
CA ASP A 84 16.07 -16.51 7.49
C ASP A 84 15.39 -15.18 7.16
N LEU A 85 15.87 -14.11 7.81
CA LEU A 85 15.40 -12.73 7.70
C LEU A 85 15.59 -12.15 6.30
N ARG A 86 16.66 -12.50 5.59
CA ARG A 86 16.89 -12.03 4.22
C ARG A 86 15.86 -12.66 3.28
N VAL A 87 15.60 -13.96 3.44
CA VAL A 87 14.61 -14.67 2.62
C VAL A 87 13.21 -14.09 2.83
N ILE A 88 12.79 -13.90 4.08
CA ILE A 88 11.46 -13.35 4.36
C ILE A 88 11.32 -11.89 3.92
N THR A 89 12.34 -11.04 4.03
CA THR A 89 12.23 -9.66 3.54
C THR A 89 12.17 -9.57 2.01
N PHE A 90 12.86 -10.47 1.29
CA PHE A 90 12.67 -10.63 -0.16
C PHE A 90 11.28 -11.16 -0.51
N TYR A 91 10.74 -12.10 0.27
CA TYR A 91 9.38 -12.60 0.10
C TYR A 91 8.35 -11.48 0.31
N VAL A 92 8.48 -10.66 1.36
CA VAL A 92 7.61 -9.50 1.63
C VAL A 92 7.56 -8.58 0.41
N TRP A 93 8.71 -8.26 -0.16
CA TRP A 93 8.79 -7.41 -1.36
C TRP A 93 8.18 -8.07 -2.60
N ALA A 94 8.43 -9.36 -2.83
CA ALA A 94 7.84 -10.09 -3.94
C ALA A 94 6.30 -10.18 -3.82
N ARG A 95 5.78 -10.37 -2.60
CA ARG A 95 4.34 -10.34 -2.31
C ARG A 95 3.73 -8.96 -2.56
N LEU A 96 4.41 -7.88 -2.17
CA LEU A 96 3.96 -6.52 -2.53
C LEU A 96 3.88 -6.34 -4.05
N GLN A 97 4.88 -6.80 -4.79
CA GLN A 97 4.89 -6.65 -6.25
C GLN A 97 3.78 -7.45 -6.93
N ARG A 98 3.41 -8.62 -6.39
CA ARG A 98 2.39 -9.51 -6.98
C ARG A 98 0.96 -9.18 -6.56
N ASP A 99 0.77 -8.93 -5.26
CA ASP A 99 -0.54 -8.88 -4.63
C ASP A 99 -0.82 -7.53 -3.96
N GLY A 100 0.00 -6.51 -4.25
CA GLY A 100 -0.15 -5.16 -3.72
C GLY A 100 -0.08 -5.08 -2.20
N GLU A 101 -0.88 -4.18 -1.62
CA GLU A 101 -0.89 -3.94 -0.17
C GLU A 101 -1.28 -5.18 0.62
N THR A 102 -2.19 -6.01 0.09
CA THR A 102 -2.59 -7.26 0.76
C THR A 102 -1.40 -8.22 0.86
N GLY A 103 -0.59 -8.32 -0.20
CA GLY A 103 0.66 -9.08 -0.18
C GLY A 103 1.66 -8.55 0.84
N LEU A 104 1.81 -7.22 0.95
CA LEU A 104 2.64 -6.60 1.98
C LEU A 104 2.15 -6.94 3.38
N ALA A 105 0.85 -6.77 3.65
CA ALA A 105 0.26 -7.03 4.97
C ALA A 105 0.48 -8.49 5.40
N GLU A 106 0.27 -9.42 4.47
CA GLU A 106 0.52 -10.85 4.68
C GLU A 106 1.99 -11.16 4.94
N GLY A 107 2.89 -10.62 4.11
CA GLY A 107 4.33 -10.81 4.24
C GLY A 107 4.87 -10.26 5.57
N VAL A 108 4.50 -9.03 5.94
CA VAL A 108 4.94 -8.41 7.20
C VAL A 108 4.35 -9.14 8.41
N THR A 109 3.12 -9.63 8.33
CA THR A 109 2.53 -10.49 9.36
C THR A 109 3.35 -11.77 9.56
N LEU A 110 3.76 -12.43 8.48
CA LEU A 110 4.63 -13.61 8.53
C LEU A 110 6.00 -13.28 9.12
N LEU A 111 6.64 -12.18 8.68
CA LEU A 111 7.92 -11.71 9.23
C LEU A 111 7.86 -11.55 10.75
N VAL A 112 6.82 -10.88 11.24
CA VAL A 112 6.61 -10.67 12.68
C VAL A 112 6.39 -11.98 13.41
N ALA A 113 5.56 -12.88 12.86
CA ALA A 113 5.35 -14.18 13.46
C ALA A 113 6.64 -14.99 13.57
N MET A 114 7.55 -14.87 12.58
CA MET A 114 8.88 -15.46 12.64
C MET A 114 9.75 -14.81 13.72
N LEU A 115 9.76 -13.46 13.81
CA LEU A 115 10.50 -12.72 14.83
C LEU A 115 10.06 -13.13 16.25
N GLU A 116 8.75 -13.20 16.49
CA GLU A 116 8.20 -13.58 17.80
C GLU A 116 8.46 -15.05 18.14
N ARG A 117 8.39 -15.96 17.17
CA ARG A 117 8.54 -17.40 17.40
C ARG A 117 9.98 -17.86 17.53
N PHE A 118 10.89 -17.31 16.72
CA PHE A 118 12.26 -17.80 16.60
C PHE A 118 13.30 -16.82 17.16
N GLY A 119 12.99 -15.52 17.25
CA GLY A 119 13.85 -14.51 17.86
C GLY A 119 15.29 -14.56 17.37
N ALA A 120 16.24 -14.61 18.31
CA ALA A 120 17.68 -14.63 18.04
C ALA A 120 18.19 -15.89 17.30
N MET A 121 17.35 -16.93 17.13
CA MET A 121 17.73 -18.13 16.36
C MET A 121 17.63 -17.93 14.85
N LEU A 122 16.95 -16.86 14.40
CA LEU A 122 16.79 -16.56 12.99
C LEU A 122 18.14 -16.28 12.32
N HIS A 123 18.26 -16.71 11.07
CA HIS A 123 19.40 -16.39 10.24
C HIS A 123 19.22 -15.00 9.58
N PRO A 124 20.31 -14.27 9.30
CA PRO A 124 21.67 -14.52 9.76
C PRO A 124 21.82 -14.16 11.25
N GLN A 125 22.54 -15.01 12.01
CA GLN A 125 22.70 -14.84 13.46
C GLN A 125 23.57 -13.63 13.87
N ARG A 126 24.34 -13.05 12.93
CA ARG A 126 25.16 -11.86 13.20
C ARG A 126 24.27 -10.63 13.30
N GLU A 127 24.34 -9.92 14.42
CA GLU A 127 23.50 -8.74 14.71
C GLU A 127 23.48 -7.71 13.58
N ARG A 128 24.65 -7.33 13.04
CA ARG A 128 24.74 -6.37 11.93
C ARG A 128 24.03 -6.85 10.67
N SER A 129 24.11 -8.15 10.37
CA SER A 129 23.48 -8.75 9.20
C SER A 129 21.97 -8.89 9.38
N CYS A 130 21.53 -9.27 10.58
CA CYS A 130 20.11 -9.28 10.98
C CYS A 130 19.50 -7.88 10.82
N LYS A 131 20.16 -6.87 11.40
CA LYS A 131 19.80 -5.46 11.26
C LYS A 131 19.68 -5.04 9.79
N SER A 132 20.70 -5.32 8.99
CA SER A 132 20.71 -4.97 7.56
C SER A 132 19.59 -5.66 6.76
N ALA A 133 19.23 -6.90 7.13
CA ALA A 133 18.15 -7.65 6.46
C ALA A 133 16.78 -7.01 6.70
N LEU A 134 16.52 -6.53 7.93
CA LEU A 134 15.28 -5.85 8.32
C LEU A 134 15.21 -4.43 7.73
N GLU A 135 16.30 -3.66 7.83
CA GLU A 135 16.40 -2.30 7.29
C GLU A 135 16.26 -2.25 5.76
N TRP A 136 16.50 -3.35 5.06
CA TRP A 136 16.25 -3.45 3.62
C TRP A 136 14.80 -3.16 3.23
N LEU A 137 13.83 -3.38 4.13
CA LEU A 137 12.43 -3.00 3.91
C LEU A 137 12.24 -1.47 3.81
N GLY A 138 13.16 -0.67 4.36
CA GLY A 138 13.19 0.79 4.19
C GLY A 138 13.91 1.25 2.92
N SER A 139 14.32 0.33 2.04
CA SER A 139 15.11 0.67 0.84
C SER A 139 14.31 1.39 -0.23
N ARG A 140 15.02 2.05 -1.15
CA ARG A 140 14.43 2.67 -2.34
C ARG A 140 13.64 1.67 -3.19
N ARG A 141 14.09 0.41 -3.29
CA ARG A 141 13.37 -0.62 -4.05
C ARG A 141 12.00 -0.92 -3.45
N MET A 142 11.88 -0.99 -2.12
CA MET A 142 10.59 -1.11 -1.45
C MET A 142 9.72 0.13 -1.72
N SER A 143 10.29 1.32 -1.57
CA SER A 143 9.60 2.60 -1.82
C SER A 143 9.04 2.71 -3.24
N ASP A 144 9.87 2.41 -4.24
CA ASP A 144 9.48 2.44 -5.66
C ASP A 144 8.34 1.45 -5.94
N SER A 145 8.32 0.30 -5.25
CA SER A 145 7.26 -0.71 -5.39
C SER A 145 5.96 -0.27 -4.71
N LEU A 146 6.05 0.33 -3.52
CA LEU A 146 4.89 0.87 -2.81
C LEU A 146 4.23 2.03 -3.57
N SER A 147 5.02 2.80 -4.32
CA SER A 147 4.53 3.91 -5.14
C SER A 147 3.62 3.46 -6.29
N LEU A 148 3.67 2.18 -6.68
CA LEU A 148 2.78 1.61 -7.71
C LEU A 148 1.35 1.37 -7.19
N TYR A 149 1.16 1.42 -5.87
CA TYR A 149 -0.11 1.22 -5.19
C TYR A 149 -0.47 2.51 -4.45
N PRO A 150 -0.96 3.57 -5.12
CA PRO A 150 -1.20 4.86 -4.47
C PRO A 150 -2.45 4.85 -3.57
N GLU A 151 -3.42 4.01 -3.87
CA GLU A 151 -4.64 3.83 -3.07
C GLU A 151 -4.32 3.04 -1.80
N VAL A 152 -4.87 3.47 -0.67
CA VAL A 152 -4.73 2.81 0.64
C VAL A 152 -6.05 2.20 1.05
N ASP A 153 -6.10 0.88 1.15
CA ASP A 153 -7.15 0.20 1.91
C ASP A 153 -6.84 0.29 3.41
N MET A 154 -7.69 1.01 4.16
CA MET A 154 -7.49 1.21 5.59
C MET A 154 -7.46 -0.09 6.38
N THR A 155 -8.21 -1.12 5.97
CA THR A 155 -8.21 -2.39 6.71
C THR A 155 -6.90 -3.14 6.56
N THR A 156 -6.32 -3.10 5.36
CA THR A 156 -4.98 -3.65 5.07
C THR A 156 -3.89 -2.82 5.75
N MET A 157 -4.00 -1.49 5.73
CA MET A 157 -3.06 -0.60 6.42
C MET A 157 -3.06 -0.83 7.93
N GLN A 158 -4.22 -1.01 8.56
CA GLN A 158 -4.33 -1.34 9.99
C GLN A 158 -3.59 -2.63 10.34
N VAL A 159 -3.65 -3.64 9.46
CA VAL A 159 -2.90 -4.90 9.65
C VAL A 159 -1.39 -4.67 9.54
N ILE A 160 -0.95 -3.90 8.55
CA ILE A 160 0.47 -3.53 8.39
C ILE A 160 0.96 -2.80 9.64
N ILE A 161 0.22 -1.80 10.12
CA ILE A 161 0.57 -1.03 11.33
C ILE A 161 0.62 -1.95 12.55
N GLY A 162 -0.39 -2.80 12.74
CA GLY A 162 -0.42 -3.78 13.83
C GLY A 162 0.77 -4.73 13.81
N ALA A 163 1.16 -5.21 12.64
CA ALA A 163 2.33 -6.06 12.48
C ALA A 163 3.64 -5.29 12.79
N LEU A 164 3.77 -4.04 12.33
CA LEU A 164 4.95 -3.21 12.63
C LEU A 164 5.06 -2.86 14.13
N LEU A 165 3.95 -2.64 14.82
CA LEU A 165 3.93 -2.48 16.28
C LEU A 165 4.45 -3.73 17.00
N LEU A 166 4.04 -4.91 16.55
CA LEU A 166 4.55 -6.18 17.08
C LEU A 166 6.05 -6.34 16.78
N ALA A 167 6.52 -5.93 15.60
CA ALA A 167 7.95 -5.93 15.27
C ALA A 167 8.75 -5.05 16.25
N GLU A 168 8.31 -3.81 16.50
CA GLU A 168 8.95 -2.90 17.46
C GLU A 168 9.00 -3.46 18.89
N ALA A 169 7.94 -4.18 19.29
CA ALA A 169 7.93 -4.88 20.57
C ALA A 169 9.04 -5.95 20.65
N THR A 170 9.32 -6.68 19.55
CA THR A 170 10.45 -7.62 19.51
C THR A 170 11.82 -6.94 19.57
N PHE A 171 11.94 -5.72 19.04
CA PHE A 171 13.21 -4.96 19.03
C PHE A 171 13.49 -4.25 20.36
N SER A 172 12.47 -4.01 21.18
CA SER A 172 12.59 -3.28 22.45
C SER A 172 13.58 -3.94 23.42
N GLY A 173 13.70 -5.27 23.37
CA GLY A 173 14.67 -6.05 24.17
C GLY A 173 16.12 -6.04 23.64
N LEU A 174 16.36 -5.52 22.42
CA LEU A 174 17.70 -5.48 21.83
C LEU A 174 18.49 -4.26 22.32
N ALA A 175 19.82 -4.39 22.32
CA ALA A 175 20.73 -3.27 22.52
C ALA A 175 20.52 -2.19 21.44
N GLU A 176 20.62 -0.91 21.82
CA GLU A 176 20.30 0.22 20.94
C GLU A 176 21.07 0.19 19.60
N ALA A 177 22.36 -0.18 19.62
CA ALA A 177 23.17 -0.30 18.42
C ALA A 177 22.68 -1.39 17.44
N SER A 178 22.01 -2.41 17.95
CA SER A 178 21.54 -3.59 17.22
C SER A 178 20.06 -3.51 16.84
N ARG A 179 19.34 -2.48 17.30
CA ARG A 179 17.96 -2.20 16.88
C ARG A 179 17.93 -1.79 15.40
N PRO A 180 17.08 -2.42 14.57
CA PRO A 180 16.85 -2.00 13.18
C PRO A 180 16.17 -0.63 13.10
N ASP A 181 16.59 0.20 12.14
CA ASP A 181 15.89 1.44 11.80
C ASP A 181 14.90 1.22 10.65
N LEU A 182 13.60 1.20 10.99
CA LEU A 182 12.51 1.08 10.03
C LEU A 182 11.88 2.43 9.68
N SER A 183 12.48 3.56 10.08
CA SER A 183 11.94 4.90 9.86
C SER A 183 11.66 5.18 8.38
N GLY A 184 12.50 4.67 7.47
CA GLY A 184 12.29 4.80 6.03
C GLY A 184 10.98 4.14 5.57
N LEU A 185 10.68 2.93 6.06
CA LEU A 185 9.42 2.24 5.77
C LEU A 185 8.23 3.01 6.35
N TYR A 186 8.34 3.48 7.59
CA TYR A 186 7.29 4.24 8.26
C TYR A 186 6.95 5.52 7.52
N GLN A 187 7.96 6.26 7.04
CA GLN A 187 7.77 7.47 6.24
C GLN A 187 7.05 7.19 4.92
N ILE A 188 7.37 6.10 4.23
CA ILE A 188 6.72 5.73 2.98
C ILE A 188 5.24 5.43 3.22
N LEU A 189 4.93 4.65 4.25
CA LEU A 189 3.54 4.32 4.61
C LEU A 189 2.76 5.56 5.07
N GLU A 190 3.38 6.44 5.85
CA GLU A 190 2.74 7.69 6.31
C GLU A 190 2.44 8.61 5.11
N ASN A 191 3.40 8.79 4.21
CA ASN A 191 3.21 9.59 3.00
C ASN A 191 2.07 9.03 2.13
N ARG A 192 1.99 7.70 1.97
CA ARG A 192 0.89 7.07 1.24
C ARG A 192 -0.45 7.31 1.91
N LEU A 193 -0.51 7.19 3.22
CA LEU A 193 -1.73 7.44 3.98
C LEU A 193 -2.18 8.90 3.85
N VAL A 194 -1.27 9.86 3.94
CA VAL A 194 -1.54 11.29 3.72
C VAL A 194 -2.01 11.57 2.29
N GLN A 195 -1.38 10.96 1.29
CA GLN A 195 -1.72 11.14 -0.13
C GLN A 195 -3.07 10.51 -0.51
N SER A 196 -3.44 9.40 0.14
CA SER A 196 -4.76 8.78 0.04
C SER A 196 -5.84 9.54 0.82
N GLY A 197 -5.50 10.72 1.37
CA GLY A 197 -6.42 11.60 2.06
C GLY A 197 -6.33 11.54 3.58
N GLY A 198 -5.64 10.55 4.17
CA GLY A 198 -5.53 10.32 5.60
C GLY A 198 -6.88 10.06 6.28
N ALA A 199 -6.85 9.64 7.54
CA ALA A 199 -8.03 9.55 8.42
C ALA A 199 -8.80 10.87 8.61
N HIS A 200 -8.34 11.96 7.99
CA HIS A 200 -8.97 13.28 7.97
C HIS A 200 -9.27 13.82 6.58
N SER A 201 -9.27 12.99 5.53
CA SER A 201 -9.93 13.38 4.29
C SER A 201 -11.41 13.38 4.57
N LEU A 202 -11.95 14.59 4.66
CA LEU A 202 -13.38 14.85 4.59
C LEU A 202 -13.87 14.45 3.19
N VAL A 203 -13.93 13.15 2.93
CA VAL A 203 -14.87 12.57 1.97
C VAL A 203 -15.99 12.01 2.84
N PRO A 204 -17.13 12.72 2.98
CA PRO A 204 -18.25 12.19 3.74
C PRO A 204 -18.75 10.93 3.03
N GLN A 205 -18.42 9.76 3.57
CA GLN A 205 -19.14 8.54 3.27
C GLN A 205 -20.42 8.57 4.10
N THR A 206 -21.52 9.01 3.48
CA THR A 206 -22.84 8.96 4.10
C THR A 206 -23.34 7.52 4.09
N SER A 207 -22.95 6.75 5.10
CA SER A 207 -23.75 5.62 5.57
C SER A 207 -24.96 6.17 6.31
N ARG A 208 -26.14 5.95 5.72
CA ARG A 208 -27.43 6.40 6.23
C ARG A 208 -27.89 5.45 7.34
N GLU A 209 -27.91 5.94 8.58
CA GLU A 209 -28.73 5.33 9.65
C GLU A 209 -30.09 6.05 9.67
N GLU A 210 -31.15 5.27 9.45
CA GLU A 210 -32.53 5.70 9.59
C GLU A 210 -32.85 5.89 11.08
N HIS A 211 -33.34 7.08 11.46
CA HIS A 211 -34.37 7.24 12.49
C HIS A 211 -35.22 8.49 12.19
N ASP A 212 -36.52 8.28 12.24
CA ASP A 212 -37.62 9.22 11.94
C ASP A 212 -37.54 10.58 12.63
N LEU A 213 -38.00 11.63 11.92
CA LEU A 213 -39.18 12.47 12.22
C LEU A 213 -39.17 13.75 11.32
N LEU A 214 -40.15 13.79 10.40
CA LEU A 214 -40.77 14.87 9.55
C LEU A 214 -40.36 16.37 9.70
N PRO A 215 -40.61 17.29 8.71
CA PRO A 215 -41.21 17.14 7.36
C PRO A 215 -40.42 17.81 6.19
N GLN A 216 -40.62 17.22 4.99
CA GLN A 216 -40.55 17.78 3.62
C GLN A 216 -39.71 19.05 3.34
N HIS A 217 -38.47 18.84 2.94
CA HIS A 217 -37.87 19.60 1.83
C HIS A 217 -37.46 18.61 0.73
N THR A 218 -38.03 18.77 -0.46
CA THR A 218 -37.63 18.03 -1.65
C THR A 218 -36.29 18.56 -2.15
N ASP A 219 -35.21 18.15 -1.51
CA ASP A 219 -33.89 18.12 -2.15
C ASP A 219 -33.57 16.67 -2.47
N THR A 220 -33.83 16.28 -3.71
CA THR A 220 -33.30 15.04 -4.28
C THR A 220 -31.77 15.11 -4.20
N ALA A 221 -31.20 14.40 -3.23
CA ALA A 221 -29.77 14.11 -3.20
C ALA A 221 -29.37 13.52 -4.58
N PRO A 222 -28.26 13.97 -5.20
CA PRO A 222 -27.85 13.46 -6.50
C PRO A 222 -27.45 11.99 -6.33
N VAL A 223 -28.33 11.09 -6.78
CA VAL A 223 -28.01 9.67 -6.88
C VAL A 223 -27.00 9.54 -8.02
N MET A 224 -25.79 9.07 -7.71
CA MET A 224 -24.87 8.64 -8.77
C MET A 224 -25.47 7.39 -9.42
N HIS A 225 -25.85 7.51 -10.69
CA HIS A 225 -26.35 6.41 -11.47
C HIS A 225 -25.23 5.81 -12.32
N THR A 226 -25.36 4.54 -12.68
CA THR A 226 -24.42 3.85 -13.58
C THR A 226 -24.19 4.69 -14.84
N VAL A 227 -22.93 5.04 -15.10
CA VAL A 227 -22.55 5.81 -16.27
C VAL A 227 -22.79 5.00 -17.53
N THR A 228 -23.73 5.44 -18.36
CA THR A 228 -24.13 4.72 -19.60
C THR A 228 -23.63 5.38 -20.88
N SER A 229 -23.09 6.61 -20.81
CA SER A 229 -22.56 7.34 -21.95
C SER A 229 -21.47 8.35 -21.56
N GLY A 230 -20.67 8.80 -22.54
CA GLY A 230 -19.68 9.86 -22.32
C GLY A 230 -20.30 11.22 -21.95
N ARG A 231 -21.56 11.46 -22.35
CA ARG A 231 -22.29 12.67 -21.95
C ARG A 231 -22.70 12.61 -20.48
N ASP A 232 -23.18 11.45 -20.04
CA ASP A 232 -23.55 11.14 -18.66
C ASP A 232 -22.31 11.25 -17.75
N LEU A 233 -21.19 10.64 -18.16
CA LEU A 233 -19.89 10.79 -17.47
C LEU A 233 -19.52 12.27 -17.26
N LEU A 234 -19.61 13.07 -18.33
CA LEU A 234 -19.25 14.48 -18.27
C LEU A 234 -20.19 15.29 -17.36
N ASP A 235 -21.48 14.95 -17.33
CA ASP A 235 -22.46 15.66 -16.51
C ASP A 235 -22.31 15.30 -15.03
N GLN A 236 -22.05 14.04 -14.69
CA GLN A 236 -21.71 13.62 -13.32
C GLN A 236 -20.38 14.24 -12.85
N ALA A 237 -19.35 14.25 -13.72
CA ALA A 237 -18.07 14.87 -13.41
C ALA A 237 -18.18 16.39 -13.14
N LYS A 238 -19.10 17.10 -13.81
CA LYS A 238 -19.34 18.54 -13.52
C LYS A 238 -19.93 18.75 -12.13
N VAL A 239 -20.84 17.88 -11.69
CA VAL A 239 -21.44 17.96 -10.34
C VAL A 239 -20.35 17.79 -9.30
N LEU A 240 -19.51 16.77 -9.46
CA LEU A 240 -18.36 16.52 -8.60
C LEU A 240 -17.34 17.66 -8.62
N ALA A 241 -16.95 18.15 -9.79
CA ALA A 241 -16.02 19.27 -9.92
C ALA A 241 -16.57 20.58 -9.37
N LYS A 242 -17.90 20.78 -9.36
CA LYS A 242 -18.53 21.92 -8.70
C LYS A 242 -18.39 21.79 -7.19
N TYR A 243 -18.74 20.63 -6.63
CA TYR A 243 -18.58 20.36 -5.20
C TYR A 243 -17.12 20.56 -4.74
N LEU A 244 -16.15 19.98 -5.45
CA LEU A 244 -14.73 20.14 -5.14
C LEU A 244 -14.27 21.61 -5.12
N ARG A 245 -14.80 22.45 -6.01
CA ARG A 245 -14.46 23.88 -6.04
C ARG A 245 -15.09 24.67 -4.90
N GLU A 246 -16.17 24.18 -4.31
CA GLU A 246 -16.83 24.78 -3.15
C GLU A 246 -16.10 24.42 -1.84
N CYS A 247 -15.27 23.37 -1.83
CA CYS A 247 -14.38 23.04 -0.72
C CYS A 247 -13.19 24.02 -0.61
N PRO A 248 -12.75 24.39 0.61
CA PRO A 248 -11.54 25.21 0.81
C PRO A 248 -10.30 24.57 0.15
N GLY A 249 -9.63 25.31 -0.74
CA GLY A 249 -8.45 24.81 -1.45
C GLY A 249 -8.73 23.80 -2.57
N GLY A 250 -9.98 23.40 -2.80
CA GLY A 250 -10.35 22.35 -3.75
C GLY A 250 -10.41 22.77 -5.22
N TRP A 251 -10.04 24.02 -5.55
CA TRP A 251 -9.97 24.52 -6.92
C TRP A 251 -9.11 23.66 -7.83
N LEU A 252 -7.93 23.23 -7.36
CA LEU A 252 -7.00 22.42 -8.15
C LEU A 252 -7.58 21.02 -8.42
N ALA A 253 -8.18 20.39 -7.41
CA ALA A 253 -8.80 19.08 -7.53
C ALA A 253 -9.98 19.09 -8.52
N GLY A 254 -10.87 20.08 -8.41
CA GLY A 254 -11.97 20.24 -9.37
C GLY A 254 -11.49 20.52 -10.79
N ASN A 255 -10.39 21.27 -10.95
CA ASN A 255 -9.76 21.53 -12.26
C ASN A 255 -9.12 20.27 -12.86
N HIS A 256 -8.38 19.49 -12.05
CA HIS A 256 -7.75 18.24 -12.49
C HIS A 256 -8.78 17.20 -12.91
N LEU A 257 -9.86 17.03 -12.14
CA LEU A 257 -10.96 16.14 -12.50
C LEU A 257 -11.54 16.50 -13.88
N MET A 258 -11.86 17.77 -14.10
CA MET A 258 -12.41 18.21 -15.39
C MET A 258 -11.42 18.09 -16.55
N LYS A 259 -10.11 18.23 -16.30
CA LYS A 259 -9.10 18.04 -17.32
C LYS A 259 -8.96 16.57 -17.69
N SER A 260 -8.83 15.68 -16.70
CA SER A 260 -8.66 14.25 -16.96
C SER A 260 -9.85 13.68 -17.74
N VAL A 261 -11.08 13.94 -17.28
CA VAL A 261 -12.30 13.48 -17.97
C VAL A 261 -12.42 14.01 -19.41
N ARG A 262 -11.87 15.20 -19.72
CA ARG A 262 -11.97 15.81 -21.05
C ARG A 262 -10.82 15.51 -21.99
N TRP A 263 -9.60 15.35 -21.47
CA TRP A 263 -8.40 15.22 -22.29
C TRP A 263 -7.93 13.78 -22.37
N ASP A 264 -8.00 13.03 -21.26
CA ASP A 264 -7.51 11.65 -21.23
C ASP A 264 -8.49 10.69 -21.91
N THR A 265 -9.73 11.14 -22.17
CA THR A 265 -10.75 10.41 -22.94
C THR A 265 -10.68 10.69 -24.45
N LEU A 266 -9.83 11.62 -24.89
CA LEU A 266 -9.60 11.89 -26.31
C LEU A 266 -8.46 11.01 -26.83
N THR A 267 -8.83 9.86 -27.40
CA THR A 267 -7.88 8.88 -27.95
C THR A 267 -7.54 9.13 -29.42
N GLU A 268 -8.32 9.96 -30.11
CA GLU A 268 -8.18 10.26 -31.53
C GLU A 268 -8.21 11.77 -31.81
N LEU A 269 -7.44 12.19 -32.80
CA LEU A 269 -7.46 13.58 -33.28
C LEU A 269 -8.72 13.84 -34.12
N PRO A 270 -9.34 15.03 -34.01
CA PRO A 270 -10.51 15.35 -34.80
C PRO A 270 -10.19 15.37 -36.30
N PRO A 271 -11.09 14.83 -37.14
CA PRO A 271 -10.86 14.76 -38.58
C PRO A 271 -10.79 16.17 -39.19
N LEU A 272 -9.84 16.34 -40.10
CA LEU A 272 -9.61 17.57 -40.84
C LEU A 272 -10.27 17.50 -42.22
N ASP A 273 -10.77 18.63 -42.71
CA ASP A 273 -11.17 18.78 -44.11
C ASP A 273 -9.96 19.02 -45.03
N ALA A 274 -10.19 19.12 -46.34
CA ALA A 274 -9.16 19.37 -47.34
C ALA A 274 -8.42 20.72 -47.15
N SER A 275 -8.96 21.63 -46.32
CA SER A 275 -8.35 22.91 -45.97
C SER A 275 -7.65 22.90 -44.60
N GLY A 276 -7.54 21.72 -43.96
CA GLY A 276 -6.91 21.55 -42.66
C GLY A 276 -7.74 22.03 -41.48
N ARG A 277 -9.06 22.21 -41.63
CA ARG A 277 -9.96 22.69 -40.57
C ARG A 277 -10.71 21.52 -39.92
N THR A 278 -10.88 21.57 -38.60
CA THR A 278 -11.74 20.62 -37.88
C THR A 278 -13.21 20.99 -38.06
N ARG A 279 -14.11 20.02 -37.87
CA ARG A 279 -15.56 20.26 -37.81
C ARG A 279 -16.04 20.83 -36.47
N LEU A 280 -15.11 21.13 -35.57
CA LEU A 280 -15.44 21.64 -34.23
C LEU A 280 -15.81 23.12 -34.32
N LEU A 281 -16.90 23.49 -33.64
CA LEU A 281 -17.31 24.88 -33.57
C LEU A 281 -16.34 25.66 -32.67
N PRO A 282 -15.92 26.88 -33.09
CA PRO A 282 -15.13 27.73 -32.22
C PRO A 282 -15.96 28.17 -31.00
N PRO A 283 -15.30 28.50 -29.86
CA PRO A 283 -15.98 29.07 -28.72
C PRO A 283 -16.76 30.33 -29.10
N LYS A 284 -17.93 30.52 -28.49
CA LYS A 284 -18.78 31.68 -28.77
C LYS A 284 -18.02 32.99 -28.50
N PRO A 285 -18.19 34.04 -29.33
CA PRO A 285 -17.47 35.30 -29.17
C PRO A 285 -17.66 35.93 -27.79
N GLU A 286 -18.87 35.85 -27.22
CA GLU A 286 -19.21 36.35 -25.88
C GLU A 286 -18.50 35.62 -24.71
N SER A 287 -17.93 34.44 -24.95
CA SER A 287 -17.25 33.62 -23.94
C SER A 287 -15.73 33.74 -23.99
N LYS A 288 -15.20 34.56 -24.92
CA LYS A 288 -13.77 34.87 -24.96
C LYS A 288 -13.50 35.90 -23.87
N ALA A 289 -12.60 35.59 -22.94
CA ALA A 289 -12.02 36.62 -22.09
C ALA A 289 -11.40 37.69 -23.01
N HIS A 290 -11.69 38.96 -22.74
CA HIS A 290 -11.00 40.07 -23.39
C HIS A 290 -9.48 39.89 -23.20
N PRO A 291 -8.67 40.28 -24.22
CA PRO A 291 -7.23 40.10 -24.21
C PRO A 291 -6.55 40.74 -23.00
#